data_AF-A0A924N498-F1
#
_entry.id   AF-A0A924N498-F1
#
_cell.length_a   1.000
_cell.length_b   1.000
_cell.length_c   1.000
_cell.angle_alpha   90.00
_cell.angle_beta   90.00
_cell.angle_gamma   90.00
#
_symmetry.space_group_name_H-M   'P 1'
#
loop_
_entity.id
_entity.type
_entity.pdbx_description
1 polymer ?
#
loop_
_entity_poly.entity_id
_entity_poly.type
_entity_poly.pdbx_seq_one_letter_code
_entity_poly.pdbx_strand_id
1 'polypeptide(L)'
;VVGIFLNDAAANFSRFGTYLAAASANSPYANDDELGTRGATWSFLRYAADQLYTSDGTVWQRFDNATAVGLETLKSVYGTDPAPLFRNWAVANFLDDFGTNTDTRFMHRSWNMRDIFTTTLLRYQRYPLAVTSLVDAAKADFLIRGGSAGYARLFVPAGKEALLTFSSGGGVPNAPLQFVVVRTK
;
A
#
# COMPACT_ATOMS: atom_id res chain seq x y z
N VAL A 1 26.36 7.05 -10.75
CA VAL A 1 25.26 6.12 -10.40
C VAL A 1 24.26 6.76 -9.43
N VAL A 2 24.70 7.41 -8.35
CA VAL A 2 23.79 8.12 -7.40
C VAL A 2 22.96 9.23 -8.09
N GLY A 3 23.54 10.03 -8.99
CA GLY A 3 22.81 11.14 -9.63
C GLY A 3 21.67 10.76 -10.59
N ILE A 4 21.76 9.61 -11.29
CA ILE A 4 20.71 9.16 -12.23
C ILE A 4 19.55 8.53 -11.46
N PHE A 5 19.83 7.68 -10.48
CA PHE A 5 18.81 7.11 -9.61
C PHE A 5 18.02 8.19 -8.84
N LEU A 6 18.71 9.22 -8.33
CA LEU A 6 18.04 10.37 -7.70
C LEU A 6 17.15 11.13 -8.67
N ASN A 7 17.60 11.39 -9.90
CA ASN A 7 16.82 12.16 -10.87
C ASN A 7 15.58 11.40 -11.39
N ASP A 8 15.67 10.07 -11.56
CA ASP A 8 14.60 9.28 -12.18
C ASP A 8 13.65 8.65 -11.15
N ALA A 9 14.15 8.24 -9.97
CA ALA A 9 13.34 7.54 -8.97
C ALA A 9 12.66 8.49 -7.96
N ALA A 10 13.26 9.64 -7.66
CA ALA A 10 12.73 10.54 -6.61
C ALA A 10 11.32 11.05 -6.92
N ALA A 11 11.00 11.29 -8.19
CA ALA A 11 9.65 11.67 -8.60
C ALA A 11 8.61 10.59 -8.27
N ASN A 12 8.96 9.31 -8.44
CA ASN A 12 8.06 8.20 -8.12
C ASN A 12 7.88 8.03 -6.61
N PHE A 13 8.96 8.12 -5.82
CA PHE A 13 8.86 8.13 -4.36
C PHE A 13 8.04 9.33 -3.86
N SER A 14 8.24 10.52 -4.42
CA SER A 14 7.45 11.71 -4.04
C SER A 14 5.97 11.52 -4.33
N ARG A 15 5.61 10.97 -5.50
CA ARG A 15 4.22 10.64 -5.86
C ARG A 15 3.63 9.57 -4.96
N PHE A 16 4.43 8.56 -4.61
CA PHE A 16 4.01 7.55 -3.64
C PHE A 16 3.80 8.16 -2.25
N GLY A 17 4.57 9.19 -1.87
CA GLY A 17 4.33 10.00 -0.68
C GLY A 17 2.96 10.69 -0.71
N THR A 18 2.55 11.23 -1.86
CA THR A 18 1.20 11.76 -2.09
C THR A 18 0.13 10.70 -1.88
N TYR A 19 0.34 9.48 -2.37
CA TYR A 19 -0.56 8.35 -2.09
C TYR A 19 -0.62 8.05 -0.58
N LEU A 20 0.52 7.89 0.09
CA LEU A 20 0.59 7.52 1.50
C LEU A 20 -0.15 8.51 2.40
N ALA A 21 -0.09 9.81 2.08
CA ALA A 21 -0.79 10.86 2.80
C ALA A 21 -2.33 10.82 2.60
N ALA A 22 -2.82 10.17 1.56
CA ALA A 22 -4.24 10.12 1.19
C ALA A 22 -4.65 8.72 0.66
N ALA A 23 -4.18 7.66 1.34
CA ALA A 23 -4.23 6.30 0.82
C ALA A 23 -5.65 5.71 0.70
N SER A 24 -6.63 6.32 1.38
CA SER A 24 -8.05 5.95 1.29
C SER A 24 -8.79 6.65 0.14
N ALA A 25 -8.20 7.72 -0.40
CA ALA A 25 -8.76 8.49 -1.52
C ALA A 25 -8.11 8.13 -2.87
N ASN A 26 -6.96 7.47 -2.86
CA ASN A 26 -6.19 7.10 -4.05
C ASN A 26 -6.13 5.59 -4.21
N SER A 27 -5.98 5.11 -5.46
CA SER A 27 -5.89 3.68 -5.78
C SER A 27 -4.89 3.45 -6.91
N PRO A 28 -4.11 2.34 -6.91
CA PRO A 28 -3.23 1.97 -8.02
C PRO A 28 -3.93 1.75 -9.36
N TYR A 29 -5.26 1.60 -9.34
CA TYR A 29 -6.10 1.35 -10.50
C TYR A 29 -7.33 2.26 -10.53
N ALA A 30 -7.24 3.44 -9.91
CA ALA A 30 -8.22 4.50 -10.12
C ALA A 30 -8.22 4.93 -11.61
N ASN A 31 -9.40 5.28 -12.13
CA ASN A 31 -9.53 5.80 -13.49
C ASN A 31 -9.34 7.33 -13.51
N ASP A 32 -8.16 7.77 -13.08
CA ASP A 32 -7.75 9.17 -13.04
C ASP A 32 -6.25 9.29 -13.31
N ASP A 33 -5.75 10.53 -13.35
CA ASP A 33 -4.35 10.84 -13.59
C ASP A 33 -3.70 11.54 -12.39
N GLU A 34 -4.25 11.32 -11.19
CA GLU A 34 -3.77 11.97 -9.98
C GLU A 34 -2.35 11.51 -9.62
N LEU A 35 -1.56 12.42 -9.04
CA LEU A 35 -0.18 12.11 -8.64
C LEU A 35 -0.12 10.94 -7.65
N GLY A 36 -1.08 10.85 -6.74
CA GLY A 36 -1.21 9.75 -5.79
C GLY A 36 -1.47 8.43 -6.51
N THR A 37 -2.43 8.38 -7.44
CA THR A 37 -2.69 7.21 -8.30
C THR A 37 -1.43 6.74 -9.01
N ARG A 38 -0.70 7.64 -9.69
CA ARG A 38 0.56 7.30 -10.38
C ARG A 38 1.61 6.70 -9.43
N GLY A 39 1.78 7.29 -8.25
CA GLY A 39 2.70 6.79 -7.23
C GLY A 39 2.29 5.43 -6.66
N ALA A 40 0.99 5.24 -6.45
CA ALA A 40 0.40 3.99 -6.00
C ALA A 40 0.59 2.87 -7.04
N THR A 41 0.33 3.15 -8.32
CA THR A 41 0.56 2.22 -9.43
C THR A 41 2.02 1.79 -9.48
N TRP A 42 2.95 2.75 -9.46
CA TRP A 42 4.38 2.44 -9.51
C TRP A 42 4.83 1.54 -8.34
N SER A 43 4.46 1.90 -7.10
CA SER A 43 4.84 1.13 -5.90
C SER A 43 4.20 -0.27 -5.91
N PHE A 44 2.93 -0.35 -6.30
CA PHE A 44 2.22 -1.63 -6.39
C PHE A 44 2.82 -2.57 -7.44
N LEU A 45 3.15 -2.05 -8.64
CA LEU A 45 3.77 -2.84 -9.69
C LEU A 45 5.13 -3.38 -9.25
N ARG A 46 5.96 -2.56 -8.58
CA ARG A 46 7.23 -3.04 -8.02
C ARG A 46 7.00 -4.13 -6.98
N TYR A 47 6.13 -3.88 -6.02
CA TYR A 47 5.82 -4.86 -4.98
C TYR A 47 5.35 -6.19 -5.59
N ALA A 48 4.43 -6.16 -6.53
CA ALA A 48 3.91 -7.37 -7.17
C ALA A 48 5.02 -8.11 -7.95
N ALA A 49 5.88 -7.38 -8.66
CA ALA A 49 7.05 -7.95 -9.31
C ALA A 49 7.98 -8.65 -8.31
N ASP A 50 8.26 -8.02 -7.17
CA ASP A 50 9.12 -8.57 -6.10
C ASP A 50 8.57 -9.84 -5.45
N GLN A 51 7.23 -9.95 -5.36
CA GLN A 51 6.58 -11.11 -4.75
C GLN A 51 6.51 -12.31 -5.70
N LEU A 52 6.38 -12.05 -7.01
CA LEU A 52 6.09 -13.08 -8.00
C LEU A 52 7.31 -13.51 -8.83
N TYR A 53 8.33 -12.66 -8.95
CA TYR A 53 9.46 -12.88 -9.83
C TYR A 53 10.79 -12.66 -9.10
N THR A 54 11.82 -13.36 -9.58
CA THR A 54 13.20 -13.24 -9.09
C THR A 54 14.08 -12.39 -10.01
N SER A 55 13.56 -12.00 -11.19
CA SER A 55 14.26 -11.19 -12.18
C SER A 55 13.30 -10.20 -12.84
N ASP A 56 13.73 -8.95 -12.93
CA ASP A 56 12.97 -7.83 -13.47
C ASP A 56 12.70 -7.96 -14.97
N GLY A 57 13.67 -8.45 -15.76
CA GLY A 57 13.58 -8.46 -17.21
C GLY A 57 12.34 -9.21 -17.72
N THR A 58 12.05 -10.37 -17.11
CA THR A 58 10.93 -11.22 -17.53
C THR A 58 9.57 -10.59 -17.28
N VAL A 59 9.37 -9.93 -16.13
CA VAL A 59 8.08 -9.33 -15.78
C VAL A 59 7.83 -8.07 -16.61
N TRP A 60 8.83 -7.21 -16.77
CA TRP A 60 8.66 -5.97 -17.53
C TRP A 60 8.53 -6.23 -19.03
N GLN A 61 9.21 -7.24 -19.58
CA GLN A 61 8.99 -7.68 -20.96
C GLN A 61 7.57 -8.21 -21.20
N ARG A 62 6.94 -8.86 -20.21
CA ARG A 62 5.55 -9.29 -20.33
C ARG A 62 4.58 -8.11 -20.36
N PHE A 63 4.85 -7.07 -19.56
CA PHE A 63 4.07 -5.83 -19.61
C PHE A 63 4.19 -5.15 -20.97
N ASP A 64 5.40 -5.05 -21.51
CA ASP A 64 5.66 -4.43 -22.82
C ASP A 64 4.94 -5.16 -23.97
N ASN A 65 4.86 -6.49 -23.89
CA ASN A 65 4.18 -7.32 -24.88
C ASN A 65 2.67 -7.50 -24.63
N ALA A 66 2.10 -6.94 -23.55
CA ALA A 66 0.70 -7.15 -23.23
C ALA A 66 -0.22 -6.34 -24.15
N THR A 67 -1.26 -6.98 -24.68
CA THR A 67 -2.28 -6.34 -25.54
C THR A 67 -3.59 -6.02 -24.82
N ALA A 68 -3.77 -6.58 -23.62
CA ALA A 68 -4.89 -6.25 -22.74
C ALA A 68 -4.67 -4.88 -22.07
N VAL A 69 -5.74 -4.32 -21.51
CA VAL A 69 -5.72 -3.05 -20.76
C VAL A 69 -6.27 -3.21 -19.35
N GLY A 70 -5.81 -2.36 -18.42
CA GLY A 70 -6.32 -2.29 -17.06
C GLY A 70 -6.01 -3.53 -16.21
N LEU A 71 -6.98 -3.96 -15.40
CA LEU A 71 -6.81 -5.11 -14.49
C LEU A 71 -6.57 -6.44 -15.24
N GLU A 72 -7.07 -6.57 -16.47
CA GLU A 72 -6.81 -7.75 -17.30
C GLU A 72 -5.34 -7.83 -17.72
N THR A 73 -4.66 -6.69 -17.92
CA THR A 73 -3.20 -6.66 -18.10
C THR A 73 -2.48 -7.24 -16.89
N LEU A 74 -2.84 -6.79 -15.67
CA LEU A 74 -2.21 -7.29 -14.44
C LEU A 74 -2.43 -8.79 -14.29
N LYS A 75 -3.67 -9.26 -14.50
CA LYS A 75 -4.02 -10.67 -14.39
C LYS A 75 -3.27 -11.55 -15.40
N SER A 76 -3.17 -11.10 -16.64
CA SER A 76 -2.44 -11.82 -17.71
C SER A 76 -0.93 -11.83 -17.49
N VAL A 77 -0.33 -10.71 -17.07
CA VAL A 77 1.12 -10.63 -16.83
C VAL A 77 1.52 -11.47 -15.63
N TYR A 78 0.81 -11.31 -14.51
CA TYR A 78 1.09 -12.01 -13.24
C TYR A 78 0.59 -13.46 -13.21
N GLY A 79 -0.31 -13.84 -14.12
CA GLY A 79 -0.88 -15.19 -14.19
C GLY A 79 -1.77 -15.54 -12.98
N THR A 80 -2.21 -14.54 -12.22
CA THR A 80 -3.04 -14.71 -11.02
C THR A 80 -3.94 -13.49 -10.81
N ASP A 81 -4.94 -13.62 -9.95
CA ASP A 81 -5.77 -12.49 -9.50
C ASP A 81 -4.89 -11.45 -8.78
N PRO A 82 -4.88 -10.16 -9.20
CA PRO A 82 -4.12 -9.13 -8.51
C PRO A 82 -4.72 -8.71 -7.15
N ALA A 83 -5.97 -9.03 -6.83
CA ALA A 83 -6.62 -8.55 -5.61
C ALA A 83 -5.92 -8.98 -4.30
N PRO A 84 -5.47 -10.25 -4.12
CA PRO A 84 -4.67 -10.64 -2.97
C PRO A 84 -3.32 -9.90 -2.87
N LEU A 85 -2.69 -9.58 -4.00
CA LEU A 85 -1.44 -8.80 -4.03
C LEU A 85 -1.69 -7.37 -3.58
N PHE A 86 -2.78 -6.75 -4.06
CA PHE A 86 -3.16 -5.40 -3.62
C PHE A 86 -3.40 -5.34 -2.11
N ARG A 87 -4.14 -6.31 -1.55
CA ARG A 87 -4.33 -6.41 -0.10
C ARG A 87 -2.99 -6.50 0.64
N ASN A 88 -2.12 -7.39 0.21
CA ASN A 88 -0.84 -7.60 0.90
C ASN A 88 0.09 -6.38 0.75
N TRP A 89 0.06 -5.69 -0.40
CA TRP A 89 0.76 -4.42 -0.63
C TRP A 89 0.27 -3.32 0.31
N ALA A 90 -1.05 -3.18 0.48
CA ALA A 90 -1.62 -2.23 1.44
C ALA A 90 -1.12 -2.53 2.87
N VAL A 91 -1.07 -3.80 3.27
CA VAL A 91 -0.51 -4.20 4.57
C VAL A 91 1.00 -3.90 4.63
N ALA A 92 1.75 -4.17 3.57
CA ALA A 92 3.18 -3.87 3.47
C ALA A 92 3.45 -2.38 3.64
N ASN A 93 2.64 -1.49 3.05
CA ASN A 93 2.79 -0.04 3.21
C ASN A 93 2.79 0.40 4.68
N PHE A 94 2.14 -0.36 5.58
CA PHE A 94 2.15 -0.11 7.01
C PHE A 94 3.25 -0.88 7.76
N LEU A 95 3.35 -2.20 7.53
CA LEU A 95 4.21 -3.11 8.29
C LEU A 95 5.68 -3.11 7.88
N ASP A 96 6.00 -2.69 6.66
CA ASP A 96 7.36 -2.72 6.13
C ASP A 96 8.29 -1.91 7.05
N ASP A 97 9.41 -2.54 7.41
CA ASP A 97 10.42 -2.02 8.34
C ASP A 97 9.88 -1.50 9.67
N PHE A 98 8.74 -2.03 10.13
CA PHE A 98 8.21 -1.76 11.46
C PHE A 98 8.95 -2.56 12.56
N GLY A 99 9.79 -3.52 12.17
CA GLY A 99 10.61 -4.35 13.06
C GLY A 99 9.86 -5.48 13.77
N THR A 100 8.56 -5.65 13.49
CA THR A 100 7.69 -6.63 14.17
C THR A 100 7.12 -7.71 13.23
N ASN A 101 7.49 -7.67 11.95
CA ASN A 101 7.01 -8.61 10.94
C ASN A 101 8.20 -9.35 10.31
N THR A 102 8.08 -10.66 10.13
CA THR A 102 9.02 -11.51 9.39
C THR A 102 8.40 -12.14 8.14
N ASP A 103 7.10 -11.93 7.92
CA ASP A 103 6.40 -12.42 6.73
C ASP A 103 6.75 -11.54 5.54
N THR A 104 7.51 -12.11 4.61
CA THR A 104 7.98 -11.41 3.39
C THR A 104 6.86 -10.99 2.45
N ARG A 105 5.63 -11.49 2.63
CA ARG A 105 4.45 -11.03 1.89
C ARG A 105 4.06 -9.61 2.27
N PHE A 106 4.41 -9.14 3.46
CA PHE A 106 4.07 -7.79 3.93
C PHE A 106 5.31 -6.89 4.01
N MET A 107 6.22 -7.04 3.04
CA MET A 107 7.47 -6.28 2.94
C MET A 107 7.69 -5.80 1.50
N HIS A 108 8.34 -4.64 1.36
CA HIS A 108 8.87 -4.14 0.10
C HIS A 108 10.31 -4.63 -0.07
N ARG A 109 10.55 -5.58 -0.99
CA ARG A 109 11.87 -6.23 -1.09
C ARG A 109 12.90 -5.39 -1.82
N SER A 110 12.47 -4.59 -2.80
CA SER A 110 13.35 -3.70 -3.55
C SER A 110 13.85 -2.52 -2.72
N TRP A 111 13.03 -2.03 -1.79
CA TRP A 111 13.25 -0.75 -1.12
C TRP A 111 12.71 -0.74 0.30
N ASN A 112 13.53 -0.30 1.24
CA ASN A 112 13.07 0.07 2.58
C ASN A 112 12.32 1.41 2.48
N MET A 113 10.99 1.36 2.38
CA MET A 113 10.20 2.57 2.11
C MET A 113 10.32 3.56 3.27
N ARG A 114 10.36 3.07 4.51
CA ARG A 114 10.44 3.93 5.68
C ARG A 114 11.72 4.77 5.67
N ASP A 115 12.86 4.13 5.43
CA ASP A 115 14.17 4.76 5.35
C ASP A 115 14.29 5.72 4.16
N ILE A 116 13.74 5.36 3.00
CA ILE A 116 13.72 6.25 1.83
C ILE A 116 12.99 7.56 2.15
N PHE A 117 11.83 7.49 2.81
CA PHE A 117 11.09 8.68 3.19
C PHE A 117 11.75 9.45 4.33
N THR A 118 12.29 8.80 5.36
CA THR A 118 12.74 9.51 6.57
C THR A 118 14.21 9.93 6.55
N THR A 119 15.07 9.17 5.89
CA THR A 119 16.52 9.27 6.09
C THR A 119 17.26 9.44 4.77
N THR A 120 17.08 8.50 3.83
CA THR A 120 17.99 8.34 2.69
C THR A 120 17.69 9.31 1.55
N LEU A 121 16.43 9.48 1.16
CA LEU A 121 16.08 10.21 -0.06
C LEU A 121 15.29 11.48 0.20
N LEU A 122 14.09 11.36 0.79
CA LEU A 122 13.13 12.47 0.87
C LEU A 122 13.19 13.24 2.20
N ARG A 123 13.83 12.65 3.22
CA ARG A 123 14.13 13.30 4.53
C ARG A 123 12.92 13.91 5.23
N TYR A 124 11.76 13.28 5.13
CA TYR A 124 10.58 13.64 5.89
C TYR A 124 10.81 13.35 7.38
N GLN A 125 10.22 14.18 8.25
CA GLN A 125 10.32 13.98 9.69
C GLN A 125 9.75 12.61 10.15
N ARG A 126 8.77 12.09 9.40
CA ARG A 126 8.15 10.78 9.63
C ARG A 126 7.70 10.17 8.32
N TYR A 127 7.53 8.85 8.32
CA TYR A 127 6.91 8.13 7.21
C TYR A 127 5.49 8.69 6.95
N PRO A 128 5.14 9.07 5.71
CA PRO A 128 3.97 9.92 5.44
C PRO A 128 2.63 9.17 5.41
N LEU A 129 2.59 7.88 5.77
CA LEU A 129 1.34 7.12 5.81
C LEU A 129 0.35 7.73 6.80
N ALA A 130 -0.83 8.10 6.29
CA ALA A 130 -1.92 8.60 7.11
C ALA A 130 -2.54 7.47 7.94
N VAL A 131 -2.38 7.54 9.26
CA VAL A 131 -2.91 6.55 10.21
C VAL A 131 -3.81 7.26 11.22
N THR A 132 -5.08 6.86 11.26
CA THR A 132 -6.06 7.37 12.22
C THR A 132 -5.91 6.66 13.56
N SER A 133 -5.76 7.43 14.65
CA SER A 133 -5.79 6.85 15.99
C SER A 133 -7.23 6.58 16.41
N LEU A 134 -7.51 5.36 16.84
CA LEU A 134 -8.79 4.98 17.41
C LEU A 134 -8.72 5.16 18.93
N VAL A 135 -9.75 5.80 19.48
CA VAL A 135 -9.90 6.02 20.93
C VAL A 135 -11.19 5.36 21.40
N ASP A 136 -11.22 4.98 22.67
CA ASP A 136 -12.36 4.27 23.24
C ASP A 136 -13.65 5.09 23.14
N ALA A 137 -14.76 4.40 22.88
CA ALA A 137 -16.09 4.95 22.70
C ALA A 137 -16.24 6.10 21.66
N ALA A 138 -15.26 6.29 20.76
CA ALA A 138 -15.34 7.28 19.70
C ALA A 138 -15.42 6.64 18.31
N LYS A 139 -16.25 7.23 17.45
CA LYS A 139 -16.31 6.84 16.03
C LYS A 139 -15.13 7.41 15.25
N ALA A 140 -14.65 6.66 14.27
CA ALA A 140 -13.73 7.12 13.25
C ALA A 140 -14.36 6.84 11.87
N ASP A 141 -14.57 7.89 11.09
CA ASP A 141 -15.18 7.80 9.77
C ASP A 141 -14.07 7.65 8.71
N PHE A 142 -14.25 6.70 7.78
CA PHE A 142 -13.34 6.48 6.67
C PHE A 142 -14.11 6.51 5.35
N LEU A 143 -13.59 7.25 4.37
CA LEU A 143 -13.99 7.11 2.98
C LEU A 143 -12.98 6.19 2.30
N ILE A 144 -13.38 4.95 2.00
CA ILE A 144 -12.55 3.96 1.31
C ILE A 144 -13.06 3.80 -0.12
N ARG A 145 -12.31 4.33 -1.10
CA ARG A 145 -12.57 4.09 -2.52
C ARG A 145 -12.18 2.67 -2.93
N GLY A 146 -12.72 2.18 -4.04
CA GLY A 146 -12.31 0.89 -4.61
C GLY A 146 -10.81 0.87 -4.90
N GLY A 147 -10.09 -0.13 -4.37
CA GLY A 147 -8.63 -0.22 -4.51
C GLY A 147 -7.83 0.77 -3.68
N SER A 148 -8.42 1.31 -2.63
CA SER A 148 -7.73 2.14 -1.64
C SER A 148 -7.65 1.40 -0.31
N ALA A 149 -6.95 1.99 0.66
CA ALA A 149 -6.85 1.44 2.01
C ALA A 149 -6.90 2.55 3.07
N GLY A 150 -7.66 2.29 4.14
CA GLY A 150 -7.64 3.10 5.35
C GLY A 150 -6.79 2.45 6.43
N TYR A 151 -6.04 3.24 7.18
CA TYR A 151 -5.15 2.75 8.22
C TYR A 151 -5.58 3.32 9.56
N ALA A 152 -5.76 2.41 10.52
CA ALA A 152 -6.15 2.76 11.87
C ALA A 152 -5.19 2.11 12.87
N ARG A 153 -4.97 2.78 14.00
CA ARG A 153 -4.20 2.23 15.12
C ARG A 153 -4.99 2.39 16.40
N LEU A 154 -5.13 1.29 17.14
CA LEU A 154 -5.61 1.31 18.52
C LEU A 154 -4.53 0.82 19.48
N PHE A 155 -4.70 1.15 20.75
CA PHE A 155 -3.92 0.61 21.85
C PHE A 155 -4.84 -0.18 22.77
N VAL A 156 -4.45 -1.41 23.10
CA VAL A 156 -5.15 -2.26 24.07
C VAL A 156 -4.20 -2.51 25.23
N PRO A 157 -4.52 -2.07 26.46
CA PRO A 157 -3.70 -2.35 27.62
C PRO A 157 -3.54 -3.85 27.88
N ALA A 158 -2.47 -4.25 28.58
CA ALA A 158 -2.24 -5.64 28.93
C ALA A 158 -3.42 -6.22 29.74
N GLY A 159 -3.86 -7.43 29.39
CA GLY A 159 -5.00 -8.10 30.03
C GLY A 159 -6.37 -7.47 29.73
N LYS A 160 -6.45 -6.61 28.71
CA LYS A 160 -7.71 -6.04 28.22
C LYS A 160 -8.01 -6.54 26.81
N GLU A 161 -9.26 -6.39 26.41
CA GLU A 161 -9.77 -6.66 25.07
C GLU A 161 -10.35 -5.38 24.48
N ALA A 162 -10.42 -5.33 23.15
CA ALA A 162 -11.09 -4.25 22.43
C ALA A 162 -12.08 -4.85 21.43
N LEU A 163 -13.28 -4.27 21.38
CA LEU A 163 -14.29 -4.57 20.38
C LEU A 163 -14.27 -3.47 19.31
N LEU A 164 -14.12 -3.87 18.05
CA LEU A 164 -14.29 -2.97 16.91
C LEU A 164 -15.59 -3.32 16.19
N THR A 165 -16.45 -2.32 16.06
CA THR A 165 -17.70 -2.44 15.30
C THR A 165 -17.58 -1.64 14.02
N PHE A 166 -17.94 -2.26 12.89
CA PHE A 166 -17.85 -1.65 11.57
C PHE A 166 -19.24 -1.46 10.99
N SER A 167 -19.47 -0.31 10.37
CA SER A 167 -20.68 -0.03 9.60
C SER A 167 -20.33 0.80 8.36
N SER A 168 -21.18 0.74 7.35
CA SER A 168 -21.06 1.53 6.12
C SER A 168 -22.44 2.10 5.78
N GLY A 169 -22.56 3.43 5.73
CA GLY A 169 -23.84 4.09 5.42
C GLY A 169 -25.00 3.71 6.35
N GLY A 170 -24.71 3.33 7.59
CA GLY A 170 -25.71 2.85 8.57
C GLY A 170 -26.06 1.35 8.48
N GLY A 171 -25.41 0.59 7.59
CA GLY A 171 -25.60 -0.85 7.44
C GLY A 171 -24.32 -1.67 7.55
N VAL A 172 -24.39 -2.93 7.15
CA VAL A 172 -23.24 -3.85 7.09
C VAL A 172 -22.26 -3.37 6.00
N PRO A 173 -20.94 -3.39 6.24
CA PRO A 173 -19.96 -3.10 5.20
C PRO A 173 -20.11 -3.99 3.96
N ASN A 174 -19.75 -3.46 2.79
CA ASN A 174 -19.80 -4.20 1.54
C ASN A 174 -18.86 -5.42 1.57
N ALA A 175 -19.29 -6.54 1.00
CA ALA A 175 -18.53 -7.80 1.01
C ALA A 175 -17.08 -7.71 0.46
N PRO A 176 -16.76 -6.85 -0.52
CA PRO A 176 -15.37 -6.70 -0.98
C PRO A 176 -14.43 -5.99 0.02
N LEU A 177 -14.95 -5.29 1.03
CA LEU A 177 -14.12 -4.64 2.04
C LEU A 177 -13.50 -5.70 2.95
N GLN A 178 -12.18 -5.64 3.10
CA GLN A 178 -11.42 -6.57 3.92
C GLN A 178 -10.82 -5.85 5.12
N PHE A 179 -10.94 -6.47 6.29
CA PHE A 179 -10.33 -6.01 7.52
C PHE A 179 -9.10 -6.86 7.82
N VAL A 180 -7.95 -6.22 7.97
CA VAL A 180 -6.71 -6.88 8.36
C VAL A 180 -6.24 -6.27 9.67
N VAL A 181 -6.04 -7.12 10.68
CA VAL A 181 -5.52 -6.72 11.99
C VAL A 181 -4.10 -7.24 12.11
N VAL A 182 -3.19 -6.34 12.45
CA VAL A 182 -1.77 -6.65 12.66
C VAL A 182 -1.35 -6.20 14.05
N ARG A 183 -0.64 -7.06 14.76
CA ARG A 183 -0.07 -6.74 16.07
C ARG A 183 1.29 -6.05 15.86
N THR A 184 1.47 -4.90 16.51
CA THR A 184 2.71 -4.09 16.39
C THR A 184 3.48 -3.96 17.70
N LYS A 185 2.98 -4.55 18.80
CA LYS A 185 3.59 -4.62 20.12
C LYS A 185 3.08 -5.84 20.88
#